data_AF-A0A1G4IM07-F1
#
_entry.id   AF-A0A1G4IM07-F1
#
_cell.length_a   1.000
_cell.length_b   1.000
_cell.length_c   1.000
_cell.angle_alpha   90.00
_cell.angle_beta   90.00
_cell.angle_gamma   90.00
#
_symmetry.space_group_name_H-M   'P 1'
#
loop_
_entity.id
_entity.type
_entity.pdbx_description
1 polymer ?
#
loop_
_entity_poly.entity_id
_entity_poly.type
_entity_poly.pdbx_seq_one_letter_code
_entity_poly.pdbx_strand_id
1 'polypeptide(L)'
;MASNGRQAALESEFNKLLKLNSTTAASEAQEQVEQNHKYISNVQLKALVELHDNKFRESYTPLKKLYEKYSDDFLRDGDLQNWAELIDRDIRVLETTMRLAKDNQANQ
;
A
#
# COMPACT_ATOMS: atom_id res chain seq x y z
N MET A 1 5.66 -52.81 -61.07
CA MET A 1 5.72 -53.14 -59.63
C MET A 1 6.66 -52.22 -58.81
N ALA A 2 7.44 -51.31 -59.42
CA ALA A 2 8.37 -50.45 -58.69
C ALA A 2 7.74 -49.23 -57.97
N SER A 3 6.51 -48.79 -58.32
CA SER A 3 5.88 -47.62 -57.69
C SER A 3 5.41 -47.89 -56.26
N ASN A 4 4.88 -49.09 -55.98
CA ASN A 4 4.33 -49.44 -54.66
C ASN A 4 5.40 -49.44 -53.55
N GLY A 5 6.63 -49.86 -53.86
CA GLY A 5 7.73 -49.82 -52.90
C GLY A 5 8.18 -48.40 -52.57
N ARG A 6 8.16 -47.49 -53.56
CA ARG A 6 8.51 -46.08 -53.38
C ARG A 6 7.45 -45.34 -52.55
N GLN A 7 6.18 -45.70 -52.76
CA GLN A 7 5.05 -45.16 -52.01
C GLN A 7 5.09 -45.60 -50.54
N ALA A 8 5.33 -46.89 -50.28
CA ALA A 8 5.49 -47.41 -48.92
C ALA A 8 6.69 -46.79 -48.18
N ALA A 9 7.80 -46.53 -48.89
CA ALA A 9 8.96 -45.85 -48.32
C ALA A 9 8.67 -44.40 -47.95
N LEU A 10 7.95 -43.66 -48.81
CA LEU A 10 7.50 -42.29 -48.53
C LEU A 10 6.56 -42.24 -47.32
N GLU A 11 5.64 -43.20 -47.22
CA GLU A 11 4.68 -43.29 -46.13
C GLU A 11 5.36 -43.66 -44.80
N SER A 12 6.40 -44.49 -44.84
CA SER A 12 7.27 -44.77 -43.70
C SER A 12 8.03 -43.52 -43.23
N GLU A 13 8.66 -42.77 -44.13
CA GLU A 13 9.39 -41.55 -43.76
C GLU A 13 8.45 -40.43 -43.26
N PHE A 14 7.27 -40.30 -43.85
CA PHE A 14 6.23 -39.38 -43.36
C PHE A 14 5.76 -39.73 -41.95
N ASN A 15 5.56 -41.02 -41.67
CA ASN A 15 5.22 -41.48 -40.33
C ASN A 15 6.36 -41.27 -39.32
N LYS A 16 7.63 -41.32 -39.74
CA LYS A 16 8.77 -40.96 -38.88
C LYS A 16 8.79 -39.47 -38.57
N LEU A 17 8.51 -38.61 -39.55
CA LEU A 17 8.41 -37.15 -39.37
C LEU A 17 7.27 -36.76 -38.40
N LEU A 18 6.10 -37.41 -38.51
CA LEU A 18 4.98 -37.16 -37.59
C LEU A 18 5.26 -37.63 -36.15
N LYS A 19 6.08 -38.66 -35.98
CA LYS A 19 6.47 -39.20 -34.67
C LYS A 19 7.72 -38.55 -34.09
N LEU A 20 8.34 -37.64 -34.84
CA LEU A 20 9.53 -36.92 -34.41
C LEU A 20 9.11 -35.87 -33.38
N ASN A 21 9.25 -36.22 -32.10
CA ASN A 21 9.22 -35.25 -30.99
C ASN A 21 10.51 -34.41 -31.04
N SER A 22 10.65 -33.58 -32.07
CA SER A 22 11.68 -32.54 -32.08
C SER A 22 11.16 -31.36 -31.29
N THR A 23 11.90 -30.92 -30.28
CA THR A 23 11.71 -29.61 -29.66
C THR A 23 11.72 -28.55 -30.76
N THR A 24 10.58 -27.90 -30.92
CA THR A 24 10.46 -26.77 -31.85
C THR A 24 10.81 -25.49 -31.09
N ALA A 25 11.23 -24.45 -31.80
CA ALA A 25 11.47 -23.14 -31.19
C ALA A 25 10.23 -22.62 -30.42
N ALA A 26 9.01 -22.98 -30.88
CA ALA A 26 7.77 -22.67 -30.17
C ALA A 26 7.65 -23.42 -28.83
N SER A 27 8.05 -24.70 -28.79
CA SER A 27 8.06 -25.50 -27.57
C SER A 27 9.07 -24.97 -26.54
N GLU A 28 10.26 -24.55 -26.99
CA GLU A 28 11.28 -23.95 -26.12
C GLU A 28 10.82 -22.60 -25.56
N ALA A 29 10.22 -21.76 -26.40
CA ALA A 29 9.65 -20.49 -25.96
C ALA A 29 8.53 -20.69 -24.93
N GLN A 30 7.66 -21.69 -25.14
CA GLN A 30 6.60 -22.02 -24.19
C GLN A 30 7.15 -22.52 -22.85
N GLU A 31 8.19 -23.35 -22.87
CA GLU A 31 8.87 -23.80 -21.64
C GLU A 31 9.46 -22.62 -20.85
N GLN A 32 10.10 -21.66 -21.54
CA GLN A 32 10.62 -20.45 -20.90
C GLN A 32 9.50 -19.60 -20.28
N VAL A 33 8.36 -19.47 -20.97
CA VAL A 33 7.19 -18.75 -20.44
C VAL A 33 6.69 -19.43 -19.15
N GLU A 34 6.58 -20.75 -19.14
CA GLU A 34 6.15 -21.50 -17.94
C GLU A 34 7.15 -21.38 -16.79
N GLN A 35 8.45 -21.45 -17.07
CA GLN A 35 9.49 -21.27 -16.06
C GLN A 35 9.45 -19.85 -15.47
N ASN A 36 9.32 -18.82 -16.32
CA ASN A 36 9.18 -17.44 -15.87
C ASN A 36 7.91 -17.25 -15.03
N HIS A 37 6.79 -17.82 -15.47
CA HIS A 37 5.53 -17.73 -14.73
C HIS A 37 5.64 -18.36 -13.32
N LYS A 38 6.30 -19.52 -13.22
CA LYS A 38 6.58 -20.17 -11.93
C LYS A 38 7.47 -19.29 -11.04
N TYR A 39 8.50 -18.68 -11.59
CA TYR A 39 9.41 -17.82 -10.83
C TYR A 39 8.72 -16.56 -10.32
N ILE A 40 7.99 -15.86 -11.20
CA ILE A 40 7.22 -14.65 -10.84
C ILE A 40 6.22 -14.98 -9.73
N SER A 41 5.45 -16.06 -9.90
CA SER A 41 4.38 -16.40 -8.95
C SER A 41 4.93 -16.88 -7.60
N ASN A 42 5.90 -17.79 -7.61
CA ASN A 42 6.32 -18.46 -6.38
C ASN A 42 7.39 -17.70 -5.60
N VAL A 43 8.20 -16.89 -6.28
CA VAL A 43 9.31 -16.16 -5.65
C VAL A 43 8.95 -14.70 -5.51
N GLN A 44 8.69 -14.01 -6.62
CA GLN A 44 8.55 -12.55 -6.61
C GLN A 44 7.25 -12.10 -5.95
N LEU A 45 6.12 -12.72 -6.31
CA LEU A 45 4.82 -12.35 -5.75
C LEU A 45 4.77 -12.66 -4.25
N LYS A 46 5.28 -13.84 -3.85
CA LYS A 46 5.38 -14.23 -2.45
C LYS A 46 6.25 -13.27 -1.64
N ALA A 47 7.43 -12.90 -2.16
CA ALA A 47 8.31 -11.94 -1.50
C ALA A 47 7.66 -10.54 -1.39
N LEU A 48 6.88 -10.13 -2.39
CA LEU A 48 6.16 -8.85 -2.36
C LEU A 48 5.07 -8.84 -1.28
N VAL A 49 4.29 -9.93 -1.16
CA VAL A 49 3.28 -10.09 -0.11
C VAL A 49 3.93 -10.07 1.28
N GLU A 50 5.00 -10.83 1.48
CA GLU A 50 5.73 -10.86 2.76
C GLU A 50 6.32 -9.49 3.13
N LEU A 51 6.83 -8.74 2.14
CA LEU A 51 7.35 -7.40 2.35
C LEU A 51 6.25 -6.40 2.72
N HIS A 52 5.09 -6.51 2.07
CA HIS A 52 3.95 -5.65 2.36
C HIS A 52 3.31 -5.97 3.72
N ASP A 53 3.25 -7.22 4.15
CA ASP A 53 2.50 -7.57 5.35
C ASP A 53 3.32 -7.53 6.63
N ASN A 54 4.58 -8.00 6.60
CA ASN A 54 5.39 -8.06 7.82
C ASN A 54 6.26 -6.81 8.00
N LYS A 55 7.04 -6.43 6.97
CA LYS A 55 7.98 -5.30 7.09
C LYS A 55 7.27 -3.96 7.17
N PHE A 56 6.17 -3.78 6.45
CA PHE A 56 5.37 -2.56 6.56
C PHE A 56 4.65 -2.47 7.90
N ARG A 57 4.12 -3.59 8.41
CA ARG A 57 3.43 -3.60 9.70
C ARG A 57 4.38 -3.30 10.86
N GLU A 58 5.60 -3.83 10.82
CA GLU A 58 6.65 -3.53 11.78
C GLU A 58 7.06 -2.05 11.78
N SER A 59 7.09 -1.39 10.61
CA SER A 59 7.44 0.03 10.51
C SER A 59 6.26 0.98 10.78
N TYR A 60 5.03 0.57 10.42
CA TYR A 60 3.82 1.37 10.61
C TYR A 60 3.34 1.37 12.06
N THR A 61 3.49 0.26 12.79
CA THR A 61 2.99 0.13 14.17
C THR A 61 3.60 1.16 15.14
N PRO A 62 4.91 1.42 15.15
CA PRO A 62 5.51 2.47 15.97
C PRO A 62 5.01 3.87 15.60
N LEU A 63 4.84 4.16 14.31
CA LEU A 63 4.35 5.45 13.83
C LEU A 63 2.90 5.69 14.24
N LYS A 64 2.05 4.67 14.12
CA LYS A 64 0.66 4.71 14.58
C LYS A 64 0.57 4.95 16.09
N LYS A 65 1.38 4.24 16.88
CA LYS A 65 1.46 4.45 18.34
C LYS A 65 1.91 5.87 18.70
N LEU A 66 2.86 6.42 17.94
CA LEU A 66 3.32 7.79 18.11
C LEU A 66 2.18 8.78 17.82
N TYR A 67 1.49 8.59 16.69
CA TYR A 67 0.33 9.40 16.32
C TYR A 67 -0.76 9.34 17.40
N GLU A 68 -1.18 8.16 17.83
CA GLU A 68 -2.20 7.99 18.88
C GLU A 68 -1.80 8.71 20.17
N LYS A 69 -0.57 8.50 20.65
CA LYS A 69 -0.04 9.12 21.87
C LYS A 69 -0.14 10.65 21.84
N TYR A 70 0.27 11.27 20.74
CA TYR A 70 0.26 12.73 20.64
C TYR A 70 -1.06 13.30 20.14
N SER A 71 -1.91 12.50 19.51
CA SER A 71 -3.23 12.95 19.06
C SER A 71 -4.18 13.19 20.23
N ASP A 72 -4.10 12.36 21.28
CA ASP A 72 -4.89 12.58 22.50
C ASP A 72 -4.40 13.82 23.27
N ASP A 73 -3.09 14.06 23.30
CA ASP A 73 -2.52 15.28 23.89
C ASP A 73 -2.95 16.53 23.09
N PHE A 74 -2.98 16.45 21.75
CA PHE A 74 -3.44 17.53 20.88
C PHE A 74 -4.95 17.80 21.00
N LEU A 75 -5.76 16.77 21.26
CA LEU A 75 -7.19 16.90 21.54
C LEU A 75 -7.45 17.56 22.90
N ARG A 76 -6.55 17.40 23.88
CA ARG A 76 -6.60 18.09 25.19
C ARG A 76 -6.19 19.56 25.08
N ASP A 77 -5.28 19.89 24.17
CA ASP A 77 -4.93 21.29 23.83
C ASP A 77 -6.09 22.05 23.14
N GLY A 78 -7.14 21.36 22.69
CA GLY A 78 -8.39 21.97 22.24
C GLY A 78 -9.08 22.83 23.30
N ASP A 79 -8.69 22.70 24.57
CA ASP A 79 -9.20 23.52 25.65
C ASP A 79 -8.49 24.88 25.76
N LEU A 80 -7.27 25.05 25.22
CA LEU A 80 -6.52 26.32 25.33
C LEU A 80 -7.30 27.53 24.79
N GLN A 81 -8.05 27.33 23.71
CA GLN A 81 -8.89 28.39 23.15
C GLN A 81 -10.06 28.75 24.09
N ASN A 82 -10.69 27.75 24.72
CA ASN A 82 -11.75 27.98 25.71
C ASN A 82 -11.19 28.68 26.96
N TRP A 83 -10.01 28.27 27.43
CA TRP A 83 -9.32 28.91 28.55
C TRP A 83 -8.96 30.36 28.23
N ALA A 84 -8.47 30.63 27.02
CA ALA A 84 -8.17 31.99 26.57
C ALA A 84 -9.43 32.87 26.51
N GLU A 85 -10.56 32.33 26.01
CA GLU A 85 -11.84 33.03 25.94
C GLU A 85 -12.40 33.35 27.35
N LEU A 86 -12.32 32.39 28.27
CA LEU A 86 -12.70 32.57 29.67
C LEU A 86 -11.89 33.69 30.34
N ILE A 87 -10.56 33.68 30.16
CA ILE A 87 -9.67 34.70 30.74
C ILE A 87 -9.96 36.08 30.14
N ASP A 88 -10.14 36.21 28.81
CA ASP A 88 -10.46 37.50 28.17
C ASP A 88 -11.78 38.07 28.70
N ARG A 89 -12.79 37.22 28.87
CA ARG A 89 -14.09 37.61 29.43
C ARG A 89 -13.94 38.15 30.85
N ASP A 90 -13.22 37.43 31.70
CA ASP A 90 -13.06 37.80 33.11
C ASP A 90 -12.25 39.10 33.25
N ILE A 91 -11.21 39.31 32.43
CA ILE A 91 -10.49 40.59 32.34
C ILE A 91 -11.45 41.72 31.96
N ARG A 92 -12.28 41.53 30.93
CA ARG A 92 -13.22 42.57 30.47
C ARG A 92 -14.25 42.95 31.52
N VAL A 93 -14.74 41.98 32.30
CA VAL A 93 -15.63 42.24 33.43
C VAL A 93 -14.93 43.11 34.46
N LEU A 94 -13.70 42.75 34.87
CA LEU A 94 -12.92 43.52 35.85
C LEU A 94 -12.67 44.95 35.37
N GLU A 95 -12.27 45.12 34.11
CA GLU A 95 -12.04 46.45 33.51
C GLU A 95 -13.31 47.30 33.49
N THR A 96 -14.46 46.68 33.15
CA THR A 96 -15.75 47.36 33.11
C THR A 96 -16.20 47.77 34.51
N THR A 97 -16.06 46.88 35.49
CA THR A 97 -16.38 47.17 36.90
C THR A 97 -15.51 48.28 37.45
N MET A 98 -14.19 48.27 37.17
CA MET A 98 -13.28 49.34 37.57
C MET A 98 -13.65 50.68 36.95
N ARG A 99 -14.08 50.70 35.68
CA ARG A 99 -14.52 51.92 35.00
C ARG A 99 -15.77 52.48 35.66
N LEU A 100 -16.79 51.65 35.87
CA LEU A 100 -18.03 52.06 36.54
C LEU A 100 -17.78 52.56 37.97
N ALA A 101 -16.87 51.91 38.71
CA ALA A 101 -16.50 52.37 40.05
C ALA A 101 -15.84 53.75 40.04
N LYS A 102 -14.93 54.00 39.09
CA LYS A 102 -14.30 55.31 38.90
C LYS A 102 -15.30 56.38 38.48
N ASP A 103 -16.20 56.07 37.54
CA ASP A 103 -17.22 57.00 37.08
C ASP A 103 -18.22 57.34 38.19
N ASN A 104 -18.57 56.37 39.06
CA ASN A 104 -19.38 56.63 40.24
C ASN A 104 -18.66 57.48 41.30
N GLN A 105 -17.35 57.30 41.47
CA GLN A 105 -16.55 58.14 42.38
C GLN A 105 -16.34 59.56 41.84
N ALA A 106 -16.32 59.74 40.51
CA ALA A 106 -16.17 61.05 39.88
C ALA A 106 -17.48 61.86 39.81
N ASN A 107 -18.64 61.18 39.90
CA ASN A 107 -19.98 61.79 39.89
C ASN A 107 -20.59 61.98 41.30
N GLN A 108 -19.80 61.75 42.36
CA GLN A 108 -20.12 62.11 43.76
C GLN A 108 -19.32 63.35 44.17
#